data_AF-X1CSU1-F1
#
_entry.id   AF-X1CSU1-F1
#
_cell.length_a   1.000
_cell.length_b   1.000
_cell.length_c   1.000
_cell.angle_alpha   90.00
_cell.angle_beta   90.00
_cell.angle_gamma   90.00
#
_symmetry.space_group_name_H-M   'P 1'
#
loop_
_entity.id
_entity.type
_entity.pdbx_description
1 polymer ?
#
loop_
_entity_poly.entity_id
_entity_poly.type
_entity_poly.pdbx_seq_one_letter_code
_entity_poly.pdbx_strand_id
1 'polypeptide(L)'
;MGRRRVKEKHIPMSLSVPYRMVMRVDSCLEYKQSRSKWVQGAIKAKLEDDLIINLSTYDMLMELQGRKIIDSTELKLFISRLQSVETEE
;
A
#
# COMPACT_ATOMS: atom_id res chain seq x y z
N MET A 1 -21.31 1.40 23.24
CA MET A 1 -20.21 2.33 23.57
C MET A 1 -19.14 2.23 22.50
N GLY A 2 -18.88 3.30 21.75
CA GLY A 2 -17.87 3.29 20.68
C GLY A 2 -16.44 3.32 21.23
N ARG A 3 -15.52 2.59 20.59
CA ARG A 3 -14.10 2.58 20.96
C ARG A 3 -13.53 4.00 20.79
N ARG A 4 -12.97 4.57 21.86
CA ARG A 4 -12.31 5.89 21.81
C ARG A 4 -11.22 5.85 20.75
N ARG A 5 -11.33 6.72 19.73
CA ARG A 5 -10.24 6.93 18.77
C ARG A 5 -9.06 7.54 19.53
N VAL A 6 -7.92 6.88 19.48
CA VAL A 6 -6.67 7.42 20.05
C VAL A 6 -6.35 8.70 19.29
N LYS A 7 -6.16 9.82 20.02
CA LYS A 7 -5.83 11.12 19.43
C LYS A 7 -4.35 11.26 19.06
N GLU A 8 -3.52 10.39 19.62
CA GLU A 8 -2.07 10.43 19.44
C GLU A 8 -1.67 9.89 18.07
N LYS A 9 -0.83 10.67 17.38
CA LYS A 9 -0.32 10.33 16.04
C LYS A 9 0.76 9.24 16.07
N HIS A 10 1.41 9.04 17.22
CA HIS A 10 2.49 8.08 17.38
C HIS A 10 2.21 7.19 18.60
N ILE A 11 2.00 5.90 18.35
CA ILE A 11 1.66 4.92 19.39
C ILE A 11 2.85 3.95 19.52
N PRO A 12 3.64 3.99 20.60
CA PRO A 12 4.69 3.02 20.81
C PRO A 12 4.08 1.63 21.05
N MET A 13 4.64 0.60 20.39
CA MET A 13 4.18 -0.78 20.52
C MET A 13 5.37 -1.73 20.66
N SER A 14 5.18 -2.81 21.41
CA SER A 14 6.15 -3.89 21.55
C SER A 14 5.73 -5.08 20.69
N LEU A 15 6.70 -5.72 20.03
CA LEU A 15 6.49 -6.87 19.16
C LEU A 15 7.43 -8.00 19.57
N SER A 16 6.88 -9.17 19.82
CA SER A 16 7.66 -10.39 20.09
C SER A 16 8.00 -11.07 18.77
N VAL A 17 9.28 -11.13 18.44
CA VAL A 17 9.79 -11.77 17.21
C VAL A 17 11.06 -12.58 17.51
N PRO A 18 11.35 -13.64 16.75
CA PRO A 18 12.59 -14.39 16.89
C PRO A 18 13.83 -13.49 16.76
N TYR A 19 14.81 -13.67 17.65
CA TYR A 19 16.04 -12.87 17.68
C TYR A 19 16.78 -12.84 16.33
N ARG A 20 16.83 -13.97 15.63
CA ARG A 20 17.45 -14.08 14.30
C ARG A 20 16.81 -13.13 13.28
N MET A 21 15.51 -12.86 13.38
CA MET A 21 14.84 -11.92 12.48
C MET A 21 15.25 -10.47 12.77
N VAL A 22 15.38 -10.10 14.05
CA VAL A 22 15.86 -8.77 14.45
C VAL A 22 17.26 -8.53 13.89
N MET A 23 18.16 -9.49 14.03
CA MET A 23 19.52 -9.38 13.48
C MET A 23 19.54 -9.18 11.97
N ARG A 24 18.67 -9.91 11.23
CA ARG A 24 18.57 -9.74 9.78
C ARG A 24 18.09 -8.34 9.41
N VAL A 25 17.08 -7.82 10.12
CA VAL A 25 16.62 -6.44 9.89
C VAL A 25 17.75 -5.47 10.15
N ASP A 26 18.45 -5.60 11.28
CA ASP A 26 19.55 -4.70 11.64
C ASP A 26 20.70 -4.74 10.62
N SER A 27 20.98 -5.89 10.01
CA SER A 27 22.00 -6.01 8.97
C SER A 27 21.64 -5.30 7.65
N CYS A 28 20.34 -5.05 7.41
CA CYS A 28 19.85 -4.36 6.22
C CYS A 28 19.69 -2.84 6.43
N LEU A 29 19.85 -2.34 7.66
CA LEU A 29 19.71 -0.92 7.97
C LEU A 29 20.98 -0.17 7.58
N GLU A 30 20.81 1.00 6.96
CA GLU A 30 21.90 1.94 6.79
C GLU A 30 22.35 2.52 8.15
N TYR A 31 23.61 2.97 8.24
CA TYR A 31 24.24 3.44 9.49
C TYR A 31 23.42 4.48 10.28
N LYS A 32 22.58 5.29 9.61
CA LYS A 32 21.75 6.34 10.24
C LYS A 32 20.25 6.02 10.27
N GLN A 33 19.83 4.83 9.85
CA GLN A 33 18.41 4.52 9.72
C GLN A 33 17.85 3.92 11.02
N SER A 34 16.78 4.53 11.54
CA SER A 34 16.03 3.98 12.67
C SER A 34 15.27 2.71 12.27
N ARG A 35 15.37 1.65 13.08
CA ARG A 35 14.59 0.42 12.92
C ARG A 35 13.09 0.69 12.86
N SER A 36 12.55 1.54 13.74
CA SER A 36 11.12 1.88 13.74
C SER A 36 10.69 2.57 12.46
N LYS A 37 11.55 3.46 11.91
CA LYS A 37 11.28 4.14 10.64
C LYS A 37 11.30 3.15 9.46
N TRP A 38 12.24 2.21 9.47
CA TRP A 38 12.30 1.15 8.46
C TRP A 38 11.08 0.23 8.51
N VAL A 39 10.70 -0.25 9.69
CA VAL A 39 9.53 -1.10 9.89
C VAL A 39 8.24 -0.37 9.49
N GLN A 40 8.09 0.91 9.85
CA GLN A 40 6.96 1.73 9.42
C GLN A 40 6.88 1.83 7.89
N GLY A 41 8.01 2.05 7.21
CA GLY A 41 8.07 2.10 5.74
C GLY A 41 7.68 0.78 5.10
N ALA A 42 8.20 -0.34 5.61
CA ALA A 42 7.87 -1.68 5.13
C ALA A 42 6.38 -2.01 5.30
N ILE A 43 5.77 -1.65 6.44
CA ILE A 43 4.33 -1.82 6.67
C ILE A 43 3.52 -0.98 5.68
N LYS A 44 3.91 0.28 5.46
CA LYS A 44 3.21 1.17 4.52
C LYS A 44 3.26 0.64 3.09
N ALA A 45 4.43 0.22 2.63
CA ALA A 45 4.60 -0.38 1.31
C ALA A 45 3.73 -1.63 1.15
N LYS A 46 3.73 -2.52 2.14
CA LYS A 46 2.91 -3.74 2.10
C LYS A 46 1.41 -3.44 2.06
N LEU A 47 0.96 -2.45 2.83
CA LEU A 47 -0.45 -2.02 2.79
C LEU A 47 -0.81 -1.39 1.45
N GLU A 48 0.08 -0.60 0.85
CA GLU A 48 -0.11 -0.03 -0.49
C GLU A 48 -0.19 -1.13 -1.55
N ASP A 49 0.66 -2.16 -1.49
CA ASP A 49 0.61 -3.32 -2.38
C ASP A 49 -0.70 -4.10 -2.21
N ASP A 50 -1.12 -4.37 -0.96
CA ASP A 50 -2.35 -5.12 -0.67
C ASP A 50 -3.61 -4.34 -1.05
N LEU A 51 -3.56 -2.99 -1.03
CA LEU A 51 -4.59 -2.13 -1.59
C LEU A 51 -4.67 -2.32 -3.10
N ILE A 52 -3.54 -2.33 -3.81
CA ILE A 52 -3.49 -2.52 -5.27
C ILE A 52 -4.07 -3.87 -5.70
N ILE A 53 -3.82 -4.93 -4.93
CA ILE A 53 -4.29 -6.29 -5.25
C ILE A 53 -5.81 -6.46 -5.09
N ASN A 54 -6.46 -5.65 -4.22
CA ASN A 54 -7.90 -5.75 -3.96
C ASN A 54 -8.73 -4.64 -4.64
N LEU A 55 -8.11 -3.77 -5.44
CA LEU A 55 -8.82 -2.74 -6.19
C LEU A 55 -9.61 -3.38 -7.33
N SER A 56 -10.84 -2.92 -7.55
CA SER A 56 -11.56 -3.26 -8.78
C SER A 56 -10.74 -2.75 -9.98
N THR A 57 -10.91 -3.36 -11.16
CA THR A 57 -10.20 -2.93 -12.37
C THR A 57 -10.40 -1.43 -12.65
N TYR A 58 -11.58 -0.89 -12.31
CA TYR A 58 -11.88 0.53 -12.41
C TYR A 58 -11.08 1.38 -11.42
N ASP A 59 -11.00 0.98 -10.15
CA ASP A 59 -10.26 1.72 -9.14
C ASP A 59 -8.74 1.67 -9.39
N MET A 60 -8.23 0.55 -9.96
CA MET A 60 -6.85 0.44 -10.40
C MET A 60 -6.52 1.42 -11.53
N LEU A 61 -7.41 1.54 -12.52
CA LEU A 61 -7.26 2.51 -13.61
C LEU A 61 -7.24 3.96 -13.08
N MET A 62 -8.07 4.26 -12.08
CA MET A 62 -8.07 5.58 -11.44
C MET A 62 -6.78 5.87 -10.65
N GLU A 63 -6.21 4.88 -9.95
CA GLU A 63 -4.91 5.01 -9.28
C GLU A 63 -3.77 5.26 -10.29
N LEU A 64 -3.76 4.52 -11.41
CA LEU A 64 -2.76 4.71 -12.47
C LEU A 64 -2.81 6.13 -13.06
N GLN A 65 -4.02 6.68 -13.24
CA GLN A 65 -4.20 8.06 -13.67
C GLN A 65 -3.75 9.06 -12.60
N GLY A 66 -4.08 8.82 -11.33
CA GLY A 66 -3.67 9.67 -10.20
C GLY A 66 -2.15 9.78 -10.06
N ARG A 67 -1.43 8.70 -10.41
CA ARG A 67 0.04 8.65 -10.47
C ARG A 67 0.64 9.19 -11.77
N LYS A 68 -0.19 9.62 -12.73
CA LYS A 68 0.23 10.10 -14.07
C LYS A 68 1.02 9.07 -14.87
N ILE A 69 0.71 7.79 -14.68
CA ILE A 69 1.27 6.70 -15.49
C ILE A 69 0.49 6.57 -16.81
N ILE A 70 -0.82 6.83 -16.76
CA ILE A 70 -1.71 6.86 -17.92
C ILE A 70 -2.38 8.23 -18.06
N ASP A 71 -2.66 8.62 -19.29
CA ASP A 71 -3.35 9.87 -19.60
C ASP A 71 -4.89 9.71 -19.59
N SER A 72 -5.60 10.84 -19.51
CA SER A 72 -7.07 10.84 -19.48
C SER A 72 -7.73 10.22 -20.73
N THR A 73 -7.02 10.24 -21.86
CA THR A 73 -7.42 9.58 -23.11
C THR A 73 -7.30 8.07 -23.02
N GLU A 74 -6.20 7.57 -22.48
CA GLU A 74 -5.94 6.15 -22.26
C GLU A 74 -6.93 5.56 -21.26
N LEU A 75 -7.22 6.28 -20.17
CA LEU A 75 -8.24 5.89 -19.21
C LEU A 75 -9.61 5.65 -19.87
N LYS A 76 -10.06 6.59 -20.70
CA LYS A 76 -11.36 6.48 -21.41
C LYS A 76 -11.38 5.28 -22.34
N LEU A 77 -10.27 5.01 -23.03
CA LEU A 77 -10.15 3.83 -23.90
C LEU A 77 -10.25 2.53 -23.08
N PHE A 78 -9.55 2.43 -21.95
CA PHE A 78 -9.61 1.25 -21.09
C PHE A 78 -11.01 1.01 -20.51
N ILE A 79 -11.69 2.07 -20.04
CA ILE A 79 -13.08 1.97 -19.54
C ILE A 79 -14.03 1.50 -20.65
N SER A 80 -13.93 2.10 -21.85
CA SER A 80 -14.80 1.73 -22.98
C SER A 80 -14.63 0.26 -23.39
N ARG A 81 -13.40 -0.26 -23.29
CA ARG A 81 -13.08 -1.65 -23.61
C ARG A 81 -13.58 -2.63 -22.54
N LEU A 82 -13.51 -2.25 -21.27
CA LEU A 82 -14.08 -3.06 -20.19
C LEU A 82 -15.60 -3.21 -20.36
N GLN A 83 -16.29 -2.13 -20.71
CA GLN A 83 -17.73 -2.15 -20.96
C GLN A 83 -18.12 -3.00 -22.18
N SER A 84 -17.32 -3.01 -23.24
CA SER A 84 -17.60 -3.87 -24.41
C SER A 84 -17.42 -5.36 -24.11
N VAL A 85 -16.51 -5.73 -23.20
CA VAL A 85 -16.27 -7.13 -22.84
C VAL A 85 -17.40 -7.69 -21.97
N GLU A 86 -17.98 -6.88 -21.08
CA GLU A 86 -19.14 -7.28 -20.26
C GLU A 86 -20.42 -7.50 -21.08
N THR A 87 -20.51 -6.98 -22.30
CA THR A 87 -21.68 -7.12 -23.17
C THR A 87 -21.62 -8.33 -24.13
N GLU A 88 -20.49 -9.03 -24.19
CA GLU A 88 -20.30 -10.19 -25.08
C GLU A 88 -20.44 -11.55 -24.35
N GLU A 89 -20.71 -11.55 -23.04
CA GLU A 89 -21.14 -12.72 -22.25
C GLU A 89 -22.67 -12.73 -22.02
#